data_AF-A0A420E2X6-F1
#
_entry.id   AF-A0A420E2X6-F1
#
_cell.length_a   1.000
_cell.length_b   1.000
_cell.length_c   1.000
_cell.angle_alpha   90.00
_cell.angle_beta   90.00
_cell.angle_gamma   90.00
#
_symmetry.space_group_name_H-M   'P 1'
#
loop_
_entity.id
_entity.type
_entity.pdbx_description
1 polymer ?
#
loop_
_entity_poly.entity_id
_entity_poly.type
_entity_poly.pdbx_seq_one_letter_code
_entity_poly.pdbx_strand_id
1 'polypeptide(L)'
;MKNNQSRFEILQEEIEKMYLLTSSRSKENKKKAFRIYITIAVSTAIVTILVAIGDDFTSNTTAIKILTLFFSALSTVLAAWDGFYNHKQLWVNYGESRDNLKELLLKVKLVSDEEKNNTDFLIKTHKEFQSIIDKGNYKWKELRLDETNG
;
A
#
# COMPACT_ATOMS: atom_id res chain seq x y z
N MET A 1 -2.97 -36.99 -7.60
CA MET A 1 -3.17 -37.36 -6.19
C MET A 1 -3.82 -36.17 -5.50
N LYS A 2 -5.09 -36.28 -5.07
CA LYS A 2 -5.73 -35.23 -4.27
C LYS A 2 -5.08 -35.27 -2.89
N ASN A 3 -4.32 -34.22 -2.55
CA ASN A 3 -3.70 -34.09 -1.24
C ASN A 3 -4.81 -34.03 -0.20
N ASN A 4 -4.87 -34.99 0.72
CA ASN A 4 -5.92 -35.08 1.73
C ASN A 4 -5.56 -34.11 2.88
N GLN A 5 -5.47 -32.82 2.57
CA GLN A 5 -5.08 -31.79 3.53
C GLN A 5 -6.14 -31.66 4.61
N SER A 6 -5.69 -31.54 5.86
CA SER A 6 -6.58 -31.29 6.99
C SER A 6 -7.21 -29.89 6.88
N ARG A 7 -8.37 -29.69 7.52
CA ARG A 7 -9.00 -28.35 7.60
C ARG A 7 -8.07 -27.30 8.20
N PHE A 8 -7.22 -27.73 9.13
CA PHE A 8 -6.20 -26.91 9.76
C PHE A 8 -5.14 -26.46 8.76
N GLU A 9 -4.58 -27.39 7.96
CA GLU A 9 -3.57 -27.09 6.94
C GLU A 9 -4.11 -26.10 5.90
N ILE A 10 -5.34 -26.30 5.44
CA ILE A 10 -5.99 -25.37 4.48
C ILE A 10 -6.10 -23.97 5.08
N LEU A 11 -6.53 -23.85 6.35
CA LEU A 11 -6.66 -22.56 7.01
C LEU A 11 -5.29 -21.89 7.21
N GLN A 12 -4.28 -22.66 7.61
CA GLN A 12 -2.93 -22.16 7.78
C GLN A 12 -2.33 -21.66 6.46
N GLU A 13 -2.50 -22.42 5.37
CA GLU A 13 -2.02 -22.04 4.03
C GLU A 13 -2.70 -20.76 3.55
N GLU A 14 -4.00 -20.60 3.75
CA GLU A 14 -4.71 -19.39 3.32
C GLU A 14 -4.28 -18.16 4.15
N ILE A 15 -4.06 -18.30 5.46
CA ILE A 15 -3.51 -17.23 6.31
C ILE A 15 -2.11 -16.84 5.82
N GLU A 16 -1.25 -17.82 5.54
CA GLU A 16 0.13 -17.58 5.07
C GLU A 16 0.16 -16.89 3.70
N LYS A 17 -0.66 -17.38 2.76
CA LYS A 17 -0.82 -16.77 1.44
C LYS A 17 -1.28 -15.32 1.56
N MET A 18 -2.27 -15.04 2.40
CA MET A 18 -2.76 -13.68 2.59
C MET A 18 -1.75 -12.77 3.29
N TYR A 19 -1.00 -13.30 4.26
CA TYR A 19 0.12 -12.60 4.88
C TYR A 19 1.17 -12.18 3.84
N LEU A 20 1.56 -13.09 2.94
CA LEU A 20 2.52 -12.80 1.88
C LEU A 20 2.00 -11.76 0.87
N LEU A 21 0.73 -11.89 0.46
CA LEU A 21 0.07 -10.94 -0.44
C LEU A 21 0.02 -9.53 0.15
N THR A 22 -0.45 -9.40 1.39
CA THR A 22 -0.52 -8.10 2.10
C THR A 22 0.88 -7.52 2.33
N SER A 23 1.87 -8.35 2.65
CA SER A 23 3.27 -7.93 2.77
C SER A 23 3.85 -7.38 1.46
N SER A 24 3.64 -8.06 0.33
CA SER A 24 4.11 -7.58 -0.98
C SER A 24 3.44 -6.26 -1.36
N ARG A 25 2.11 -6.20 -1.26
CA ARG A 25 1.33 -4.99 -1.58
C ARG A 25 1.72 -3.80 -0.72
N SER A 26 1.97 -4.02 0.58
CA SER A 26 2.47 -2.98 1.49
C SER A 26 3.83 -2.43 1.01
N LYS A 27 4.78 -3.30 0.66
CA LYS A 27 6.12 -2.89 0.17
C LYS A 27 6.06 -2.16 -1.17
N GLU A 28 5.24 -2.62 -2.10
CA GLU A 28 5.07 -1.99 -3.42
C GLU A 28 4.49 -0.58 -3.28
N ASN A 29 3.43 -0.42 -2.49
CA ASN A 29 2.81 0.88 -2.25
C ASN A 29 3.76 1.83 -1.51
N LYS A 30 4.56 1.33 -0.56
CA LYS A 30 5.61 2.13 0.09
C LYS A 30 6.60 2.71 -0.93
N LYS A 31 7.07 1.87 -1.86
CA LYS A 31 8.01 2.30 -2.91
C LYS A 31 7.38 3.30 -3.86
N LYS A 32 6.12 3.09 -4.27
CA LYS A 32 5.39 4.00 -5.17
C LYS A 32 5.18 5.37 -4.51
N ALA A 33 4.64 5.39 -3.29
CA ALA A 33 4.42 6.62 -2.52
C ALA A 33 5.74 7.41 -2.35
N PHE A 34 6.81 6.73 -1.96
CA PHE A 34 8.11 7.37 -1.80
C PHE A 34 8.66 7.96 -3.11
N ARG A 35 8.58 7.21 -4.22
CA ARG A 35 9.04 7.69 -5.53
C ARG A 35 8.27 8.92 -5.97
N ILE A 36 6.94 8.90 -5.89
CA ILE A 36 6.11 10.04 -6.30
C ILE A 36 6.44 11.27 -5.44
N TYR A 37 6.52 11.11 -4.12
CA TYR A 37 6.88 12.18 -3.20
C TYR A 37 8.24 12.82 -3.56
N ILE A 38 9.27 12.00 -3.78
CA ILE A 38 10.60 12.51 -4.14
C ILE A 38 10.59 13.16 -5.52
N THR A 39 9.89 12.61 -6.52
CA THR A 39 9.83 13.22 -7.85
C THR A 39 9.13 14.58 -7.83
N ILE A 40 8.05 14.72 -7.05
CA ILE A 40 7.39 16.02 -6.84
C ILE A 40 8.38 17.00 -6.18
N ALA A 41 9.02 16.60 -5.07
CA ALA A 41 9.96 17.46 -4.35
C ALA A 41 11.16 17.91 -5.19
N VAL A 42 11.71 17.02 -6.02
CA VAL A 42 12.80 17.37 -6.94
C VAL A 42 12.29 18.30 -8.05
N SER A 43 11.11 18.02 -8.62
CA SER A 43 10.53 18.85 -9.66
C SER A 43 10.25 20.28 -9.16
N THR A 44 9.72 20.43 -7.95
CA THR A 44 9.48 21.74 -7.34
C THR A 44 10.79 22.46 -7.00
N ALA A 45 11.82 21.77 -6.53
CA ALA A 45 13.14 22.36 -6.33
C ALA A 45 13.76 22.87 -7.65
N ILE A 46 13.63 22.10 -8.74
CA ILE A 46 14.07 22.51 -10.07
C ILE A 46 13.31 23.76 -10.53
N VAL A 47 11.98 23.79 -10.37
CA VAL A 47 11.17 24.98 -10.68
C VAL A 47 11.68 26.21 -9.93
N THR A 48 11.95 26.10 -8.62
CA THR A 48 12.48 27.21 -7.81
C THR A 48 13.82 27.73 -8.35
N ILE A 49 14.74 26.83 -8.72
CA ILE A 49 16.03 27.20 -9.29
C ILE A 49 15.85 27.90 -10.65
N LEU A 50 15.04 27.32 -11.54
CA LEU A 50 14.81 27.86 -12.88
C LEU A 50 14.15 29.25 -12.83
N VAL A 51 13.22 29.46 -11.91
CA VAL A 51 12.60 30.77 -11.67
C VAL A 51 13.64 31.76 -11.16
N ALA A 52 14.50 31.36 -10.22
CA ALA A 52 15.50 32.25 -9.63
C ALA A 52 16.55 32.74 -10.66
N ILE A 53 16.98 31.87 -11.58
CA ILE A 53 18.01 32.21 -12.59
C ILE A 53 17.42 32.69 -13.92
N GLY A 54 16.09 32.69 -14.06
CA GLY A 54 15.44 32.82 -15.37
C GLY A 54 15.65 34.17 -16.06
N ASP A 55 15.82 35.23 -15.28
CA ASP A 55 16.02 36.59 -15.78
C ASP A 55 17.51 36.94 -15.96
N ASP A 56 18.42 36.16 -15.35
CA ASP A 56 19.87 36.37 -15.44
C ASP A 56 20.45 35.92 -16.80
N PHE A 57 19.77 35.03 -17.52
CA PHE A 57 20.21 34.47 -18.80
C PHE A 57 19.32 34.91 -19.97
N THR A 58 19.56 36.11 -20.48
CA THR A 58 18.78 36.74 -21.57
C THR A 58 18.76 35.97 -22.89
N SER A 59 19.79 35.15 -23.19
CA SER A 59 19.85 34.34 -24.41
C SER A 59 19.05 33.04 -24.34
N ASN A 60 18.76 32.53 -23.13
CA ASN A 60 18.12 31.23 -22.92
C ASN A 60 16.77 31.32 -22.19
N THR A 61 16.23 32.54 -22.00
CA THR A 61 15.00 32.79 -21.23
C THR A 61 13.82 31.94 -21.69
N THR A 62 13.64 31.73 -23.00
CA THR A 62 12.54 30.90 -23.54
C THR A 62 12.68 29.43 -23.13
N ALA A 63 13.89 28.88 -23.19
CA ALA A 63 14.12 27.49 -22.79
C ALA A 63 13.89 27.29 -21.28
N ILE A 64 14.34 28.25 -20.46
CA ILE A 64 14.13 28.22 -19.00
C ILE A 64 12.63 28.26 -18.67
N LYS A 65 11.86 29.11 -19.36
CA LYS A 65 10.39 29.19 -19.19
C LYS A 65 9.69 27.87 -19.57
N ILE A 66 10.08 27.26 -20.69
CA ILE A 66 9.53 25.96 -21.13
C ILE A 66 9.83 24.87 -20.09
N LEU A 67 11.06 24.79 -19.58
CA LEU A 67 11.44 23.83 -18.55
C LEU A 67 10.67 24.05 -17.25
N THR A 68 10.53 25.31 -16.83
CA THR A 68 9.77 25.68 -15.62
C THR A 68 8.31 25.22 -15.74
N LEU A 69 7.68 25.46 -16.88
CA LEU A 69 6.31 25.01 -17.17
C LEU A 69 6.22 23.49 -17.18
N PHE A 70 7.18 22.81 -17.79
CA PHE A 70 7.21 21.35 -17.84
C PHE A 70 7.26 20.73 -16.44
N PHE A 71 8.21 21.14 -15.59
CA PHE A 71 8.33 20.59 -14.23
C PHE A 71 7.15 20.98 -13.33
N SER A 72 6.58 22.17 -13.53
CA SER A 72 5.35 22.58 -12.83
C SER A 72 4.17 21.68 -13.21
N ALA A 73 3.93 21.48 -14.51
CA ALA A 73 2.86 20.61 -15.00
C ALA A 73 3.07 19.15 -14.56
N LEU A 74 4.30 18.65 -14.64
CA LEU A 74 4.66 17.31 -14.17
C LEU A 74 4.36 17.14 -12.68
N SER A 75 4.71 18.12 -11.84
CA SER A 75 4.43 18.09 -10.40
C SER A 75 2.93 18.02 -10.13
N THR A 76 2.12 18.80 -10.86
CA THR A 76 0.66 18.78 -10.74
C THR A 76 0.06 17.44 -11.14
N VAL A 77 0.49 16.86 -12.27
CA VAL A 77 0.01 15.54 -12.72
C VAL A 77 0.38 14.45 -11.70
N LEU A 78 1.60 14.47 -11.18
CA LEU A 78 2.04 13.51 -10.17
C LEU A 78 1.29 13.67 -8.84
N ALA A 79 1.00 14.90 -8.42
CA ALA A 79 0.21 15.17 -7.23
C ALA A 79 -1.23 14.67 -7.37
N ALA A 80 -1.87 14.91 -8.53
CA ALA A 80 -3.20 14.39 -8.82
C ALA A 80 -3.21 12.85 -8.87
N TRP A 81 -2.18 12.25 -9.48
CA TRP A 81 -2.00 10.79 -9.51
C TRP A 81 -1.82 10.20 -8.09
N ASP A 82 -1.00 10.83 -7.24
CA ASP A 82 -0.82 10.38 -5.85
C ASP A 82 -2.12 10.51 -5.06
N GLY A 83 -2.87 11.61 -5.27
CA GLY A 83 -4.18 11.83 -4.67
C GLY A 83 -5.18 10.74 -5.05
N PHE A 84 -5.24 10.34 -6.32
CA PHE A 84 -6.19 9.33 -6.80
C PHE A 84 -5.89 7.90 -6.31
N TYR A 85 -4.61 7.53 -6.19
CA TYR A 85 -4.24 6.17 -5.77
C TYR A 85 -3.95 6.05 -4.27
N ASN A 86 -3.63 7.15 -3.62
CA ASN A 86 -3.30 7.26 -2.22
C ASN A 86 -2.35 6.16 -1.72
N HIS A 87 -1.23 5.99 -2.44
CA HIS A 87 -0.29 4.89 -2.21
C HIS A 87 0.23 4.85 -0.76
N LYS A 88 0.31 6.00 -0.09
CA LYS A 88 0.69 6.08 1.32
C LYS A 88 -0.33 5.40 2.22
N GLN A 89 -1.61 5.71 2.08
CA GLN A 89 -2.65 5.06 2.90
C GLN A 89 -2.78 3.58 2.57
N LEU A 90 -2.65 3.19 1.30
CA LEU A 90 -2.59 1.80 0.89
C LEU A 90 -1.46 1.03 1.57
N TRP A 91 -0.26 1.60 1.61
CA TRP A 91 0.87 1.02 2.30
C TRP A 91 0.56 0.76 3.78
N VAL A 92 -0.04 1.74 4.47
CA VAL A 92 -0.41 1.64 5.89
C VAL A 92 -1.49 0.58 6.10
N ASN A 93 -2.57 0.60 5.32
CA ASN A 93 -3.67 -0.35 5.43
C ASN A 93 -3.19 -1.80 5.24
N TYR A 94 -2.45 -2.07 4.16
CA TYR A 94 -1.87 -3.40 3.95
C TYR A 94 -0.82 -3.77 5.01
N GLY A 95 -0.12 -2.80 5.59
CA GLY A 95 0.82 -3.01 6.69
C GLY A 95 0.13 -3.50 7.96
N GLU A 96 -0.99 -2.88 8.34
CA GLU A 96 -1.78 -3.29 9.49
C GLU A 96 -2.39 -4.68 9.30
N SER A 97 -2.98 -4.96 8.12
CA SER A 97 -3.49 -6.30 7.81
C SER A 97 -2.39 -7.35 7.85
N ARG A 98 -1.20 -7.04 7.32
CA ARG A 98 -0.02 -7.92 7.39
C ARG A 98 0.35 -8.24 8.83
N ASP A 99 0.40 -7.23 9.71
CA ASP A 99 0.84 -7.42 11.10
C ASP A 99 -0.15 -8.29 11.88
N ASN A 100 -1.45 -8.06 11.70
CA ASN A 100 -2.49 -8.92 12.29
C ASN A 100 -2.44 -10.35 11.75
N LEU A 101 -2.23 -10.52 10.43
CA LEU A 101 -2.09 -11.85 9.82
C LEU A 101 -0.83 -12.58 10.30
N LYS A 102 0.27 -11.84 10.55
CA LYS A 102 1.50 -12.40 11.08
C LYS A 102 1.30 -12.93 12.49
N GLU A 103 0.59 -12.19 13.34
CA GLU A 103 0.23 -12.62 14.69
C GLU A 103 -0.64 -13.88 14.65
N LEU A 104 -1.68 -13.88 13.81
CA LEU A 104 -2.55 -15.04 13.63
C LEU A 104 -1.79 -16.26 13.09
N LEU A 105 -0.90 -16.06 12.13
CA LEU A 105 -0.06 -17.12 11.58
C LEU A 105 0.87 -17.72 12.64
N LEU A 106 1.45 -16.89 13.50
CA LEU A 106 2.30 -17.36 14.60
C LEU A 106 1.48 -18.20 15.60
N LYS A 107 0.29 -17.71 15.98
CA LYS A 107 -0.64 -18.45 16.85
C LYS A 107 -0.99 -19.82 16.29
N VAL A 108 -1.31 -19.89 14.99
CA VAL A 108 -1.62 -21.16 14.30
C VAL A 108 -0.39 -22.06 14.23
N LYS A 109 0.81 -21.52 13.95
CA LYS A 109 2.05 -22.33 13.86
C LYS A 109 2.49 -22.94 15.20
N LEU A 110 2.09 -22.36 16.34
CA LEU A 110 2.50 -22.81 17.68
C LEU A 110 1.47 -23.71 18.38
N VAL A 111 0.37 -24.03 17.70
CA VAL A 111 -0.76 -24.74 18.30
C VAL A 111 -0.48 -26.24 18.44
N SER A 112 -1.00 -26.88 19.48
CA SER A 112 -0.84 -28.33 19.73
C SER A 112 -1.64 -29.20 18.76
N ASP A 113 -1.27 -30.48 18.59
CA ASP A 113 -1.98 -31.38 17.67
C ASP A 113 -3.44 -31.66 18.09
N GLU A 114 -3.74 -31.58 19.40
CA GLU A 114 -5.11 -31.66 19.92
C GLU A 114 -5.95 -30.48 19.42
N GLU A 115 -5.39 -29.26 19.51
CA GLU A 115 -6.05 -28.04 19.06
C GLU A 115 -6.18 -27.95 17.52
N LYS A 116 -5.23 -28.52 16.76
CA LYS A 116 -5.34 -28.62 15.28
C LYS A 116 -6.59 -29.38 14.86
N ASN A 117 -6.98 -30.40 15.64
CA ASN A 117 -8.17 -31.21 15.39
C ASN A 117 -9.43 -30.67 16.09
N ASN A 118 -9.28 -29.63 16.92
CA ASN A 118 -10.39 -29.02 17.64
C ASN A 118 -11.22 -28.11 16.71
N THR A 119 -12.49 -28.47 16.53
CA THR A 119 -13.41 -27.74 15.63
C THR A 119 -13.69 -26.31 16.10
N ASP A 120 -13.79 -26.07 17.41
CA ASP A 120 -14.05 -24.74 17.97
C ASP A 120 -12.85 -23.81 17.76
N PHE A 121 -11.63 -24.35 17.92
CA PHE A 121 -10.40 -23.62 17.63
C PHE A 121 -10.34 -23.21 16.14
N LEU A 122 -10.66 -24.13 15.23
CA LEU A 122 -10.69 -23.85 13.79
C LEU A 122 -11.73 -22.77 13.43
N ILE A 123 -12.94 -22.85 14.00
CA ILE A 123 -13.99 -21.86 13.76
C ILE A 123 -13.56 -20.48 14.29
N LYS A 124 -13.00 -20.43 15.50
CA LYS A 124 -12.52 -19.17 16.09
C LYS A 124 -11.40 -18.54 15.26
N THR A 125 -10.40 -19.34 14.86
CA THR A 125 -9.29 -18.89 14.02
C THR A 125 -9.78 -18.40 12.66
N HIS A 126 -10.75 -19.09 12.06
CA HIS A 126 -11.35 -18.67 10.80
C HIS A 126 -12.09 -17.33 10.93
N LYS A 127 -12.85 -17.12 12.02
CA LYS A 127 -13.50 -15.83 12.30
C LYS A 127 -12.50 -14.70 12.52
N GLU A 128 -11.41 -14.96 13.24
CA GLU A 128 -10.32 -14.00 13.43
C GLU A 128 -9.70 -13.63 12.07
N PHE A 129 -9.41 -14.63 11.23
CA PHE A 129 -8.92 -14.42 9.86
C PHE A 129 -9.89 -13.54 9.05
N GLN A 130 -11.17 -13.92 8.97
CA GLN A 130 -12.18 -13.15 8.24
C GLN A 130 -12.27 -11.70 8.72
N SER A 131 -12.29 -11.48 10.04
CA SER A 131 -12.33 -10.15 10.63
C SER A 131 -11.15 -9.28 10.19
N ILE A 132 -9.93 -9.83 10.10
CA ILE A 132 -8.76 -9.10 9.61
C ILE A 132 -8.93 -8.67 8.15
N ILE A 133 -9.46 -9.57 7.31
CA ILE A 133 -9.69 -9.31 5.89
C ILE A 133 -10.81 -8.27 5.70
N ASP A 134 -11.91 -8.41 6.42
CA ASP A 134 -13.05 -7.51 6.36
C ASP A 134 -12.68 -6.11 6.84
N LYS A 135 -11.88 -6.00 7.90
CA LYS A 135 -11.36 -4.72 8.37
C LYS A 135 -10.47 -4.05 7.31
N GLY A 136 -9.58 -4.82 6.67
CA GLY A 136 -8.73 -4.31 5.59
C GLY A 136 -9.52 -3.85 4.36
N ASN A 137 -10.56 -4.61 3.99
CA ASN A 137 -11.48 -4.29 2.89
C ASN A 137 -12.37 -3.08 3.20
N TYR A 138 -12.85 -2.97 4.44
CA TYR A 138 -13.64 -1.83 4.90
C TYR A 138 -12.83 -0.54 4.80
N LYS A 139 -11.61 -0.54 5.35
CA LYS A 139 -10.69 0.59 5.22
C LYS A 139 -10.46 0.94 3.76
N TRP A 140 -10.21 -0.04 2.89
CA TRP A 140 -10.04 0.23 1.46
C TRP A 140 -11.28 0.83 0.78
N LYS A 141 -12.50 0.48 1.23
CA LYS A 141 -13.73 1.09 0.72
C LYS A 141 -13.89 2.53 1.21
N GLU A 142 -13.64 2.77 2.49
CA GLU A 142 -13.66 4.10 3.11
C GLU A 142 -12.73 5.07 2.38
N LEU A 143 -11.49 4.64 2.12
CA LEU A 143 -10.51 5.44 1.37
C LEU A 143 -10.99 5.87 -0.02
N ARG A 144 -11.90 5.12 -0.65
CA ARG A 144 -12.44 5.44 -1.98
C ARG A 144 -13.77 6.21 -1.95
N LEU A 145 -14.50 6.14 -0.84
CA LEU A 145 -15.77 6.86 -0.68
C LEU A 145 -15.54 8.29 -0.19
N ASP A 146 -14.51 8.51 0.64
CA ASP A 146 -14.11 9.85 1.07
C ASP A 146 -13.57 10.69 -0.09
N GLU A 147 -13.00 10.06 -1.13
CA GLU A 147 -12.53 10.73 -2.35
C GLU A 147 -13.67 11.18 -3.29
N THR A 148 -14.89 10.63 -3.14
CA THR A 148 -16.07 11.02 -3.95
C THR A 148 -16.90 12.15 -3.34
N ASN A 149 -16.65 12.53 -2.08
CA ASN A 149 -17.46 13.51 -1.33
C ASN A 149 -16.69 14.80 -0.96
N GLY A 150 -15.50 15.03 -1.52
CA GLY A 150 -14.71 16.25 -1.36
C GLY A 150 -14.45 16.94 -2.69
#